data_AF-A0A0N7HY32-F1
#
_entry.id   AF-A0A0N7HY32-F1
#
_cell.length_a   1.000
_cell.length_b   1.000
_cell.length_c   1.000
_cell.angle_alpha   90.00
_cell.angle_beta   90.00
_cell.angle_gamma   90.00
#
_symmetry.space_group_name_H-M   'P 1'
#
loop_
_entity.id
_entity.type
_entity.pdbx_description
1 polymer ?
#
loop_
_entity_poly.entity_id
_entity_poly.type
_entity_poly.pdbx_seq_one_letter_code
_entity_poly.pdbx_strand_id
1 'polypeptide(L)'
;MVGILSIVIGLIISSAFSAILVYATELLPGKVDLVAGLFFGFAFGMGGLGSAILGKLADETSIVYIFKVCAFLPLIGILTSFLPNIESKKA
;
A
#
# COMPACT_ATOMS: atom_id res chain seq x y z
N MET A 1 8.06 -6.61 -22.56
CA MET A 1 7.37 -7.44 -21.54
C MET A 1 7.19 -6.71 -20.21
N VAL A 2 8.23 -6.06 -19.65
CA VAL A 2 8.15 -5.28 -18.39
C VAL A 2 7.00 -4.27 -18.38
N GLY A 3 6.80 -3.49 -19.46
CA GLY A 3 5.72 -2.49 -19.53
C GLY A 3 4.31 -3.05 -19.39
N ILE A 4 4.03 -4.23 -19.96
CA ILE A 4 2.70 -4.87 -19.85
C ILE A 4 2.46 -5.31 -18.41
N LEU A 5 3.47 -5.89 -17.76
CA LEU A 5 3.38 -6.33 -16.37
C LEU A 5 3.20 -5.14 -15.42
N SER A 6 3.89 -4.02 -15.67
CA SER A 6 3.72 -2.78 -14.91
C SER A 6 2.32 -2.19 -15.04
N ILE A 7 1.72 -2.25 -16.24
CA ILE A 7 0.32 -1.82 -16.45
C ILE A 7 -0.63 -2.65 -15.61
N VAL A 8 -0.48 -3.99 -15.63
CA VAL A 8 -1.33 -4.90 -14.84
C VAL A 8 -1.16 -4.65 -13.34
N ILE A 9 0.07 -4.52 -12.85
CA ILE A 9 0.35 -4.24 -11.43
C ILE A 9 -0.25 -2.88 -11.02
N GLY A 10 -0.06 -1.85 -11.84
CA GLY A 10 -0.60 -0.52 -11.56
C GLY A 10 -2.13 -0.51 -11.50
N LEU A 11 -2.79 -1.26 -12.37
CA LEU A 11 -4.25 -1.40 -12.38
C LEU A 11 -4.76 -2.13 -11.13
N ILE A 12 -4.07 -3.20 -10.69
CA ILE A 12 -4.41 -3.93 -9.46
C ILE A 12 -4.26 -3.02 -8.23
N ILE A 13 -3.12 -2.32 -8.10
CA ILE A 13 -2.86 -1.43 -6.95
C ILE A 13 -3.87 -0.28 -6.92
N SER A 14 -4.15 0.32 -8.07
CA SER A 14 -5.15 1.40 -8.19
C SER A 14 -6.55 0.94 -7.75
N SER A 15 -6.95 -0.27 -8.15
CA SER A 15 -8.24 -0.85 -7.75
C SER A 15 -8.30 -1.20 -6.27
N ALA A 16 -7.24 -1.81 -5.72
CA ALA A 16 -7.20 -2.23 -4.31
C ALA A 16 -7.24 -1.03 -3.35
N PHE A 17 -6.55 0.05 -3.69
CA PHE A 17 -6.48 1.25 -2.84
C PHE A 17 -7.86 1.87 -2.59
N SER A 18 -8.70 1.94 -3.62
CA SER A 18 -10.08 2.44 -3.50
C SER A 18 -10.90 1.62 -2.50
N ALA A 19 -10.87 0.28 -2.62
CA ALA A 19 -11.60 -0.61 -1.73
C ALA A 19 -11.13 -0.52 -0.26
N ILE A 20 -9.81 -0.43 -0.04
CA ILE A 20 -9.22 -0.30 1.31
C ILE A 20 -9.68 1.00 1.97
N LEU A 21 -9.68 2.11 1.23
CA LEU A 21 -10.12 3.40 1.75
C LEU A 21 -11.59 3.40 2.12
N VAL A 22 -12.46 2.90 1.24
CA VAL A 22 -13.90 2.80 1.50
C VAL A 22 -14.14 1.95 2.75
N TYR A 23 -13.48 0.80 2.83
CA TYR A 23 -13.57 -0.10 4.00
C TYR A 23 -13.14 0.58 5.30
N ALA A 24 -12.04 1.34 5.29
CA ALA A 24 -11.58 2.08 6.46
C ALA A 24 -12.57 3.16 6.90
N THR A 25 -13.23 3.82 5.95
CA THR A 25 -14.25 4.83 6.25
C THR A 25 -15.55 4.22 6.77
N GLU A 26 -15.94 3.04 6.28
CA GLU A 26 -17.10 2.28 6.76
C GLU A 26 -16.91 1.75 8.20
N LEU A 27 -15.66 1.44 8.59
CA LEU A 27 -15.32 1.03 9.96
C LEU A 27 -15.54 2.14 11.01
N LEU A 28 -15.41 3.42 10.63
CA LEU A 28 -15.61 4.58 11.50
C LEU A 28 -16.51 5.65 10.82
N PRO A 29 -17.83 5.40 10.70
CA PRO A 29 -18.74 6.19 9.85
C PRO A 29 -19.03 7.63 10.35
N GLY A 30 -18.41 8.08 11.45
CA GLY A 30 -18.52 9.45 11.95
C GLY A 30 -17.24 10.29 11.81
N LYS A 31 -16.15 9.72 11.29
CA LYS A 31 -14.84 10.37 11.22
C LYS A 31 -14.16 10.18 9.86
N VAL A 32 -14.95 10.21 8.78
CA VAL A 32 -14.51 9.94 7.41
C VAL A 32 -13.33 10.84 7.00
N ASP A 33 -13.40 12.14 7.30
CA ASP A 33 -12.33 13.09 6.96
C ASP A 33 -11.01 12.79 7.70
N LEU A 34 -11.10 12.37 8.96
CA LEU A 34 -9.92 11.98 9.75
C LEU A 34 -9.28 10.71 9.19
N VAL A 35 -10.10 9.71 8.83
CA VAL A 35 -9.63 8.46 8.25
C VAL A 35 -9.00 8.72 6.89
N ALA A 36 -9.68 9.44 6.00
CA ALA A 36 -9.14 9.80 4.69
C ALA A 36 -7.83 10.61 4.82
N GLY A 37 -7.81 11.63 5.69
CA GLY A 37 -6.62 12.44 5.96
C GLY A 37 -5.44 11.63 6.50
N LEU A 38 -5.69 10.68 7.41
CA LEU A 38 -4.65 9.80 7.96
C LEU A 38 -4.13 8.82 6.91
N PHE A 39 -5.02 8.20 6.11
CA PHE A 39 -4.61 7.26 5.05
C PHE A 39 -3.77 7.94 3.98
N PHE A 40 -4.25 9.04 3.41
CA PHE A 40 -3.50 9.77 2.39
C PHE A 40 -2.24 10.41 2.97
N GLY A 41 -2.32 11.05 4.14
CA GLY A 41 -1.17 11.67 4.80
C GLY A 41 -0.07 10.67 5.13
N PHE A 42 -0.43 9.50 5.67
CA PHE A 42 0.53 8.45 5.97
C PHE A 42 1.08 7.79 4.70
N ALA A 43 0.25 7.55 3.68
CA ALA A 43 0.70 7.00 2.41
C ALA A 43 1.72 7.92 1.71
N PHE A 44 1.45 9.22 1.63
CA PHE A 44 2.39 10.19 1.05
C PHE A 44 3.64 10.38 1.93
N GLY A 45 3.48 10.42 3.25
CA GLY A 45 4.59 10.52 4.20
C GLY A 45 5.55 9.32 4.10
N MET A 46 5.00 8.10 4.12
CA MET A 46 5.76 6.86 3.93
C MET A 46 6.37 6.77 2.53
N GLY A 47 5.66 7.25 1.50
CA GLY A 47 6.19 7.34 0.14
C GLY A 47 7.44 8.22 0.07
N GLY A 48 7.37 9.45 0.61
CA GLY A 48 8.50 10.38 0.64
C GLY A 48 9.68 9.88 1.48
N LEU A 49 9.40 9.39 2.69
CA LEU A 49 10.43 8.83 3.58
C LEU A 49 11.07 7.58 2.97
N GLY A 50 10.26 6.69 2.40
CA GLY A 50 10.71 5.48 1.71
C GLY A 50 11.58 5.82 0.51
N SER A 51 11.20 6.82 -0.30
CA SER A 51 12.04 7.29 -1.41
C SER A 51 13.40 7.82 -0.95
N ALA A 52 13.47 8.53 0.17
CA ALA A 52 14.73 9.02 0.71
C ALA A 52 15.64 7.88 1.21
N ILE A 53 15.07 6.92 1.96
CA ILE A 53 15.81 5.76 2.49
C ILE A 53 16.27 4.84 1.36
N LEU A 54 15.37 4.48 0.45
CA LEU A 54 15.68 3.63 -0.70
C LEU A 54 16.63 4.33 -1.66
N GLY A 55 16.50 5.65 -1.85
CA GLY A 55 17.44 6.45 -2.65
C GLY A 55 18.86 6.38 -2.11
N LYS A 56 19.03 6.64 -0.80
CA LYS A 56 20.35 6.50 -0.15
C LYS A 56 20.91 5.08 -0.26
N LEU A 57 20.05 4.07 -0.09
CA LEU A 57 20.45 2.67 -0.26
C LEU A 57 20.85 2.36 -1.71
N ALA A 58 20.25 3.05 -2.70
CA ALA A 58 20.54 2.86 -4.12
C ALA A 58 21.95 3.32 -4.44
N ASP A 59 22.32 4.47 -3.89
CA ASP A 59 23.63 5.08 -4.05
C ASP A 59 24.74 4.18 -3.45
N GLU A 60 24.45 3.47 -2.35
CA GLU A 60 25.40 2.57 -1.70
C GLU A 60 25.46 1.15 -2.31
N THR A 61 24.34 0.59 -2.80
CA THR A 61 24.26 -0.85 -3.17
C THR A 61 23.90 -1.15 -4.63
N SER A 62 23.33 -0.21 -5.38
CA SER A 62 22.71 -0.34 -6.72
C SER A 62 21.20 -0.56 -6.77
N ILE A 63 20.61 -0.09 -7.87
CA ILE A 63 19.18 -0.21 -8.18
C ILE A 63 18.68 -1.66 -8.26
N VAL A 64 19.54 -2.59 -8.70
CA VAL A 64 19.19 -4.02 -8.85
C VAL A 64 18.97 -4.66 -7.48
N TYR A 65 19.77 -4.29 -6.48
CA TYR A 65 19.60 -4.76 -5.12
C TYR A 65 18.27 -4.28 -4.52
N ILE A 66 17.92 -3.01 -4.74
CA ILE A 66 16.63 -2.45 -4.28
C ILE A 66 15.45 -3.18 -4.89
N PHE A 67 15.47 -3.44 -6.20
CA PHE A 67 14.38 -4.19 -6.83
C PHE A 67 14.21 -5.58 -6.23
N LYS A 68 15.30 -6.26 -5.85
CA LYS A 68 15.23 -7.53 -5.12
C LYS A 68 14.61 -7.36 -3.73
N VAL A 69 15.01 -6.35 -2.98
CA VAL A 69 14.46 -6.08 -1.64
C VAL A 69 12.97 -5.72 -1.72
N CYS A 70 12.59 -4.81 -2.62
CA CYS A 70 11.20 -4.41 -2.84
C CYS A 70 10.32 -5.56 -3.35
N ALA A 71 10.87 -6.58 -4.00
CA ALA A 71 10.11 -7.78 -4.36
C ALA A 71 9.60 -8.57 -3.14
N PHE A 72 10.23 -8.41 -1.97
CA PHE A 72 9.77 -9.01 -0.71
C PHE A 72 8.84 -8.11 0.11
N LEU A 73 8.69 -6.82 -0.23
CA LEU A 73 7.75 -5.93 0.47
C LEU A 73 6.29 -6.42 0.46
N PRO A 74 5.76 -7.00 -0.64
CA PRO A 74 4.41 -7.56 -0.66
C PRO A 74 4.17 -8.65 0.39
N LEU A 75 5.23 -9.34 0.87
CA LEU A 75 5.12 -10.35 1.92
C LEU A 75 4.61 -9.76 3.25
N ILE A 76 4.85 -8.48 3.51
CA ILE A 76 4.29 -7.74 4.67
C ILE A 76 2.76 -7.75 4.61
N GLY A 77 2.17 -7.83 3.41
CA GLY A 77 0.73 -7.98 3.22
C GLY A 77 0.14 -9.22 3.89
N ILE A 78 0.94 -10.26 4.19
CA ILE A 78 0.47 -11.43 4.96
C ILE A 78 -0.01 -11.01 6.36
N LEU A 79 0.53 -9.94 6.93
CA LEU A 79 0.06 -9.39 8.22
C LEU A 79 -1.41 -8.95 8.18
N THR A 80 -1.98 -8.70 7.00
CA THR A 80 -3.41 -8.41 6.86
C THR A 80 -4.30 -9.59 7.26
N SER A 81 -3.78 -10.82 7.40
CA SER A 81 -4.56 -11.93 7.97
C SER A 81 -4.98 -11.70 9.41
N PHE A 82 -4.32 -10.78 10.12
CA PHE A 82 -4.71 -10.36 11.47
C PHE A 82 -5.85 -9.34 11.49
N LEU A 83 -6.29 -8.82 10.32
CA LEU A 83 -7.44 -7.93 10.28
C LEU A 83 -8.72 -8.72 10.56
N PRO A 84 -9.58 -8.26 11.48
CA PRO A 84 -10.87 -8.89 11.74
C PRO A 84 -11.74 -8.83 10.48
N ASN A 85 -12.29 -9.99 10.11
CA ASN A 85 -13.19 -10.12 8.97
C ASN A 85 -14.56 -9.53 9.34
N ILE A 86 -14.92 -8.38 8.75
CA ILE A 86 -16.22 -7.73 8.98
C ILE A 86 -17.32 -8.23 8.02
N GLU A 87 -17.03 -9.19 7.14
CA GLU A 87 -18.02 -9.75 6.21
C GLU A 87 -18.76 -10.97 6.80
N SER A 88 -19.21 -10.85 8.05
CA SER A 88 -20.17 -11.79 8.66
C SER A 88 -21.47 -11.09 9.05
N LYS A 89 -22.12 -10.43 8.09
CA LYS A 89 -23.59 -10.30 8.07
C LYS A 89 -24.08 -9.85 6.70
N LYS A 90 -24.23 -10.80 5.77
CA LYS A 90 -25.22 -10.68 4.71
C LYS A 90 -26.33 -11.67 5.03
N ALA A 91 -27.47 -11.11 5.43
CA ALA A 91 -28.75 -11.80 5.55
C ALA A 91 -29.23 -12.28 4.17
#